data_AF-A0A955AWV5-F1
#
_entry.id   AF-A0A955AWV5-F1
#
_cell.length_a   1.000
_cell.length_b   1.000
_cell.length_c   1.000
_cell.angle_alpha   90.00
_cell.angle_beta   90.00
_cell.angle_gamma   90.00
#
_symmetry.space_group_name_H-M   'P 1'
#
loop_
_entity.id
_entity.type
_entity.pdbx_description
1 polymer ?
#
loop_
_entity_poly.entity_id
_entity_poly.type
_entity_poly.pdbx_seq_one_letter_code
_entity_poly.pdbx_strand_id
1 'polypeptide(L)'
;DLSESASLSEERIAIRLLTDLASATSGLTLNLGDRQSVGFHRESVSHRLDFNTLRAVFDQTPGLVADKLKAVLQLAASSLRTIAGFKGVIFAYDEAQNMADHGSGEQYPLSLMLDTYQSIQRQDIPFMLVLAGLPTLFPKLVEARTYAERMFEVMFLDRLNAEDSRMAILKPIENCPAQFSESGVDMICSASGGYPYFIQFFCHEAYDSDLQQYEFNLDYPNVRIDDITRKLDSAFFAGRWARATDRQRELLYVASLVQVDDGEFTPQEVAAKTKEVLAKPISPSQISQMFSTLSDAGLIYKNRHGKYAFAVPLLGRFIRRNWQQR
;
A
#
# COMPACT_ATOMS: atom_id res chain seq x y z
N ASP A 1 -5.34 8.32 0.79
CA ASP A 1 -4.89 7.53 -0.36
C ASP A 1 -3.93 8.37 -1.19
N LEU A 2 -2.73 7.82 -1.45
CA LEU A 2 -1.65 8.38 -2.27
C LEU A 2 -1.51 7.63 -3.61
N SER A 3 -2.55 6.95 -4.08
CA SER A 3 -2.59 6.21 -5.35
C SER A 3 -2.53 7.09 -6.61
N GLU A 4 -3.17 8.27 -6.61
CA GLU A 4 -3.29 9.15 -7.80
C GLU A 4 -2.05 10.03 -8.07
N SER A 5 -0.94 9.79 -7.37
CA SER A 5 0.07 10.82 -7.15
C SER A 5 1.35 10.62 -7.95
N ALA A 6 1.23 10.51 -9.28
CA ALA A 6 2.38 10.39 -10.19
C ALA A 6 3.33 11.62 -10.19
N SER A 7 3.05 12.65 -9.37
CA SER A 7 3.97 13.78 -9.11
C SER A 7 3.64 14.43 -7.77
N LEU A 8 4.06 13.79 -6.66
CA LEU A 8 4.05 14.44 -5.36
C LEU A 8 5.18 15.46 -5.30
N SER A 9 4.83 16.75 -5.25
CA SER A 9 5.76 17.80 -4.88
C SER A 9 5.64 18.09 -3.38
N GLU A 10 6.64 18.76 -2.82
CA GLU A 10 6.63 19.24 -1.44
C GLU A 10 5.40 20.10 -1.16
N GLU A 11 5.08 21.02 -2.07
CA GLU A 11 3.90 21.88 -1.93
C GLU A 11 2.58 21.10 -1.99
N ARG A 12 2.47 20.08 -2.86
CA ARG A 12 1.25 19.26 -2.94
C ARG A 12 1.04 18.44 -1.67
N ILE A 13 2.11 17.89 -1.09
CA ILE A 13 2.04 17.23 0.21
C ILE A 13 1.62 18.21 1.30
N ALA A 14 2.17 19.43 1.29
CA ALA A 14 1.77 20.45 2.25
C ALA A 14 0.28 20.79 2.15
N ILE A 15 -0.23 21.02 0.93
CA ILE A 15 -1.65 21.28 0.67
C ILE A 15 -2.51 20.10 1.13
N ARG A 16 -2.05 18.87 0.91
CA ARG A 16 -2.78 17.68 1.36
C ARG A 16 -2.88 17.63 2.88
N LEU A 17 -1.77 17.82 3.60
CA LEU A 17 -1.74 17.89 5.05
C LEU A 17 -2.67 18.99 5.60
N LEU A 18 -2.68 20.17 4.97
CA LEU A 18 -3.59 21.25 5.32
C LEU A 18 -5.06 20.86 5.12
N THR A 19 -5.38 20.17 4.03
CA THR A 19 -6.74 19.70 3.71
C THR A 19 -7.21 18.68 4.74
N ASP A 20 -6.37 17.70 5.06
CA ASP A 20 -6.68 16.65 6.03
C ASP A 20 -6.83 17.27 7.44
N LEU A 21 -5.94 18.20 7.81
CA LEU A 21 -6.02 18.91 9.09
C LEU A 21 -7.29 19.77 9.21
N ALA A 22 -7.69 20.45 8.12
CA ALA A 22 -8.92 21.25 8.08
C ALA A 22 -10.17 20.43 8.44
N SER A 23 -10.18 19.13 8.10
CA SER A 23 -11.29 18.24 8.47
C SER A 23 -11.44 18.12 9.99
N ALA A 24 -10.34 18.17 10.74
CA ALA A 24 -10.32 18.10 12.20
C ALA A 24 -10.47 19.48 12.88
N THR A 25 -10.09 20.57 12.21
CA THR A 25 -10.04 21.91 12.81
C THR A 25 -11.18 22.84 12.39
N SER A 26 -11.94 22.53 11.34
CA SER A 26 -12.96 23.43 10.78
C SER A 26 -14.07 23.85 11.75
N GLY A 27 -14.32 23.05 12.80
CA GLY A 27 -15.25 23.38 13.88
C GLY A 27 -14.72 24.37 14.91
N LEU A 28 -13.43 24.70 14.87
CA LEU A 28 -12.77 25.61 15.79
C LEU A 28 -12.73 27.04 15.26
N THR A 29 -12.78 28.00 16.18
CA THR A 29 -12.68 29.43 15.88
C THR A 29 -11.42 30.02 16.48
N LEU A 30 -10.61 30.65 15.65
CA LEU A 30 -9.48 31.49 16.06
C LEU A 30 -9.95 32.94 16.20
N ASN A 31 -9.71 33.52 17.38
CA ASN A 31 -9.81 34.96 17.59
C ASN A 31 -8.48 35.59 17.17
N LEU A 32 -8.42 36.18 15.98
CA LEU A 32 -7.20 36.81 15.44
C LEU A 32 -6.98 38.25 15.93
N GLY A 33 -7.54 38.59 17.10
CA GLY A 33 -7.44 39.92 17.72
C GLY A 33 -8.49 40.92 17.23
N ASP A 34 -8.62 42.02 17.99
CA ASP A 34 -9.57 43.09 17.70
C ASP A 34 -9.12 43.90 16.48
N ARG A 35 -9.97 44.04 15.46
CA ARG A 35 -9.79 45.11 14.47
C ARG A 35 -10.31 46.41 15.06
N GLN A 36 -9.48 47.45 15.10
CA GLN A 36 -9.96 48.82 15.34
C GLN A 36 -10.77 49.23 14.10
N SER A 37 -12.09 49.29 14.26
CA SER A 37 -12.96 49.97 13.30
C SER A 37 -12.80 51.50 13.45
N VAL A 38 -13.23 52.27 12.46
CA VAL A 38 -13.25 53.73 12.54
C VAL A 38 -14.31 54.15 13.56
N GLY A 39 -13.90 54.32 14.81
CA GLY A 39 -14.74 54.61 15.98
C GLY A 39 -14.33 53.74 17.19
N PHE A 40 -14.75 54.10 18.41
CA PHE A 40 -14.40 53.37 19.65
C PHE A 40 -14.95 51.92 19.74
N HIS A 41 -15.38 51.31 18.62
CA HIS A 41 -15.85 49.94 18.55
C HIS A 41 -14.71 49.00 18.10
N ARG A 42 -14.39 48.05 18.98
CA ARG A 42 -13.56 46.88 18.66
C ARG A 42 -14.46 45.78 18.10
N GLU A 43 -14.25 45.39 16.86
CA GLU A 43 -14.87 44.18 16.31
C GLU A 43 -13.88 43.02 16.43
N SER A 44 -14.25 42.00 17.21
CA SER A 44 -13.52 40.75 17.26
C SER A 44 -13.85 39.95 15.99
N VAL A 45 -12.90 39.83 15.06
CA VAL A 45 -13.08 38.99 13.89
C VAL A 45 -12.63 37.57 14.24
N SER A 46 -13.61 36.68 14.40
CA SER A 46 -13.38 35.25 14.59
C SER A 46 -13.34 34.56 13.23
N HIS A 47 -12.24 33.90 12.92
CA HIS A 47 -12.09 33.06 11.73
C HIS A 47 -12.20 31.59 12.11
N ARG A 48 -12.94 30.80 11.34
CA ARG A 48 -12.90 29.34 11.50
C ARG A 48 -11.54 28.83 11.10
N LEU A 49 -11.02 27.82 11.80
CA LEU A 49 -9.77 27.16 11.43
C LEU A 49 -10.00 26.14 10.30
N ASP A 50 -10.57 26.64 9.21
CA ASP A 50 -10.82 25.90 7.97
C ASP A 50 -9.59 25.90 7.06
N PHE A 51 -9.71 25.23 5.91
CA PHE A 51 -8.61 25.12 4.94
C PHE A 51 -8.09 26.48 4.49
N ASN A 52 -8.97 27.46 4.24
CA ASN A 52 -8.57 28.79 3.78
C ASN A 52 -7.73 29.52 4.83
N THR A 53 -8.10 29.39 6.10
CA THR A 53 -7.35 29.99 7.21
C THR A 53 -6.00 29.31 7.40
N LEU A 54 -5.96 27.98 7.37
CA LEU A 54 -4.69 27.23 7.43
C LEU A 54 -3.78 27.55 6.23
N ARG A 55 -4.35 27.69 5.03
CA ARG A 55 -3.64 28.07 3.81
C ARG A 55 -3.08 29.48 3.91
N ALA A 56 -3.85 30.43 4.43
CA ALA A 56 -3.38 31.80 4.63
C ALA A 56 -2.18 31.85 5.59
N VAL A 57 -2.23 31.09 6.69
CA VAL A 57 -1.11 30.96 7.65
C VAL A 57 0.11 30.35 6.98
N PHE A 58 -0.08 29.29 6.17
CA PHE A 58 0.99 28.67 5.40
C PHE A 58 1.66 29.66 4.44
N ASP A 59 0.88 30.37 3.64
CA ASP A 59 1.40 31.29 2.61
C ASP A 59 2.12 32.50 3.24
N GLN A 60 1.64 33.00 4.38
CA GLN A 60 2.21 34.14 5.11
C GLN A 60 3.42 33.78 5.98
N THR A 61 3.61 32.51 6.33
CA THR A 61 4.77 32.07 7.11
C THR A 61 6.03 32.14 6.23
N PRO A 62 7.10 32.84 6.65
CA PRO A 62 8.36 32.87 5.91
C PRO A 62 9.13 31.56 6.08
N GLY A 63 10.02 31.26 5.14
CA GLY A 63 10.89 30.08 5.18
C GLY A 63 10.51 29.00 4.16
N LEU A 64 11.09 27.81 4.35
CA LEU A 64 10.87 26.67 3.47
C LEU A 64 9.48 26.05 3.73
N VAL A 65 9.03 25.18 2.83
CA VAL A 65 7.75 24.47 2.97
C VAL A 65 7.63 23.76 4.33
N ALA A 66 8.73 23.20 4.84
CA ALA A 66 8.79 22.56 6.15
C ALA A 66 8.49 23.54 7.30
N ASP A 67 9.02 24.77 7.24
CA ASP A 67 8.84 25.78 8.29
C ASP A 67 7.39 26.27 8.31
N LYS A 68 6.84 26.49 7.11
CA LYS A 68 5.43 26.84 6.91
C LYS A 68 4.50 25.75 7.46
N LEU A 69 4.77 24.48 7.16
CA LEU A 69 3.99 23.36 7.67
C LEU A 69 4.04 23.27 9.21
N LYS A 70 5.23 23.40 9.80
CA LYS A 70 5.39 23.39 11.26
C LYS A 70 4.55 24.49 11.92
N ALA A 71 4.57 25.71 11.39
CA ALA A 71 3.78 26.83 11.92
C ALA A 71 2.27 26.54 11.89
N VAL A 72 1.77 26.00 10.77
CA VAL A 72 0.35 25.61 10.63
C VAL A 72 -0.01 24.50 11.62
N LEU A 73 0.81 23.46 11.75
CA LEU A 73 0.56 22.34 12.66
C LEU A 73 0.59 22.80 14.13
N GLN A 74 1.50 23.70 14.49
CA GLN A 74 1.56 24.30 15.82
C GLN A 74 0.30 25.11 16.16
N LEU A 75 -0.16 25.94 15.22
CA LEU A 75 -1.39 26.72 15.37
C LEU A 75 -2.63 25.82 15.51
N ALA A 76 -2.71 24.77 14.70
CA ALA A 76 -3.79 23.81 14.81
C ALA A 76 -3.74 23.04 16.13
N ALA A 77 -2.55 22.60 16.56
CA ALA A 77 -2.38 21.90 17.82
C ALA A 77 -2.78 22.76 19.03
N SER A 78 -2.40 24.05 19.06
CA SER A 78 -2.80 24.95 20.15
C SER A 78 -4.32 25.14 20.21
N SER A 79 -4.97 25.22 19.05
CA SER A 79 -6.43 25.33 18.93
C SER A 79 -7.12 24.03 19.37
N LEU A 80 -6.66 22.87 18.89
CA LEU A 80 -7.23 21.56 19.21
C LEU A 80 -7.12 21.21 20.71
N ARG A 81 -6.03 21.65 21.36
CA ARG A 81 -5.83 21.47 22.82
C ARG A 81 -6.89 22.17 23.67
N THR A 82 -7.64 23.13 23.11
CA THR A 82 -8.75 23.79 23.82
C THR A 82 -10.00 22.90 23.90
N ILE A 83 -10.11 21.87 23.05
CA ILE A 83 -11.22 20.93 23.08
C ILE A 83 -11.08 20.01 24.31
N ALA A 84 -12.10 19.99 25.16
CA ALA A 84 -12.14 19.10 26.30
C ALA A 84 -12.03 17.62 25.87
N GLY A 85 -11.08 16.89 26.45
CA GLY A 85 -10.85 15.47 26.15
C GLY A 85 -10.04 15.20 24.87
N PHE A 86 -9.49 16.22 24.22
CA PHE A 86 -8.60 16.04 23.07
C PHE A 86 -7.35 15.22 23.45
N LYS A 87 -7.11 14.13 22.73
CA LYS A 87 -5.95 13.25 22.94
C LYS A 87 -4.89 13.36 21.85
N GLY A 88 -5.26 13.83 20.67
CA GLY A 88 -4.36 13.91 19.52
C GLY A 88 -5.09 13.83 18.18
N VAL A 89 -4.32 13.95 17.10
CA VAL A 89 -4.77 13.75 15.72
C VAL A 89 -3.92 12.65 15.08
N ILE A 90 -4.55 11.76 14.32
CA ILE A 90 -3.86 10.72 13.55
C ILE A 90 -3.97 11.07 12.07
N PHE A 91 -2.83 11.21 11.41
CA PHE A 91 -2.74 11.31 9.97
C PHE A 91 -2.41 9.94 9.41
N ALA A 92 -3.40 9.29 8.79
CA ALA A 92 -3.26 7.95 8.23
C ALA A 92 -3.24 8.02 6.70
N TYR A 93 -2.12 7.63 6.11
CA TYR A 93 -1.90 7.64 4.67
C TYR A 93 -1.68 6.23 4.14
N ASP A 94 -2.58 5.80 3.26
CA ASP A 94 -2.45 4.57 2.49
C ASP A 94 -1.69 4.81 1.17
N GLU A 95 -1.15 3.74 0.61
CA GLU A 95 -0.31 3.73 -0.62
C GLU A 95 0.92 4.64 -0.51
N ALA A 96 1.48 4.77 0.70
CA ALA A 96 2.56 5.70 1.01
C ALA A 96 3.88 5.38 0.28
N GLN A 97 4.06 4.18 -0.29
CA GLN A 97 5.21 3.90 -1.15
C GLN A 97 5.23 4.79 -2.41
N ASN A 98 4.11 5.41 -2.79
CA ASN A 98 4.07 6.35 -3.90
C ASN A 98 4.65 7.72 -3.53
N MET A 99 4.75 8.04 -2.22
CA MET A 99 5.51 9.17 -1.72
C MET A 99 6.99 8.82 -1.72
N ALA A 100 7.68 9.21 -2.78
CA ALA A 100 9.11 9.00 -2.93
C ALA A 100 9.80 10.33 -3.24
N ASP A 101 11.02 10.49 -2.76
CA ASP A 101 11.86 11.61 -3.12
C ASP A 101 12.35 11.40 -4.56
N HIS A 102 12.14 12.42 -5.41
CA HIS A 102 12.46 12.35 -6.83
C HIS A 102 13.64 13.28 -7.11
N GLY A 103 14.79 12.69 -7.44
CA GLY A 103 15.98 13.46 -7.82
C GLY A 103 15.77 14.31 -9.08
N SER A 104 14.89 13.88 -9.99
CA SER A 104 14.44 14.68 -11.13
C SER A 104 13.40 15.72 -10.68
N GLY A 105 13.86 16.93 -10.37
CA GLY A 105 13.01 18.06 -9.98
C GLY A 105 13.34 18.68 -8.63
N GLU A 106 14.35 18.18 -7.90
CA GLU A 106 14.75 18.67 -6.58
C GLU A 106 13.58 18.73 -5.59
N GLN A 107 12.71 17.73 -5.61
CA GLN A 107 11.54 17.63 -4.71
C GLN A 107 11.72 16.44 -3.76
N TYR A 108 11.57 16.71 -2.46
CA TYR A 108 11.75 15.70 -1.41
C TYR A 108 10.50 15.57 -0.51
N PRO A 109 9.33 15.20 -1.07
CA PRO A 109 8.07 15.14 -0.33
C PRO A 109 8.11 14.19 0.88
N LEU A 110 8.80 13.04 0.77
CA LEU A 110 8.90 12.09 1.87
C LEU A 110 9.80 12.66 2.97
N SER A 111 10.97 13.20 2.60
CA SER A 111 11.86 13.87 3.55
C SER A 111 11.18 15.03 4.28
N LEU A 112 10.43 15.87 3.56
CA LEU A 112 9.65 16.97 4.11
C LEU A 112 8.66 16.48 5.18
N MET A 113 7.92 15.41 4.88
CA MET A 113 6.97 14.83 5.82
C MET A 113 7.69 14.33 7.07
N LEU A 114 8.77 13.56 6.90
CA LEU A 114 9.53 13.02 8.03
C LEU A 114 10.12 14.14 8.91
N ASP A 115 10.71 15.18 8.33
CA ASP A 115 11.24 16.32 9.09
C ASP A 115 10.18 17.05 9.89
N THR A 116 9.01 17.25 9.27
CA THR A 116 7.89 17.94 9.88
C THR A 116 7.43 17.16 11.11
N TYR A 117 7.24 15.84 10.97
CA TYR A 117 6.80 14.98 12.07
C TYR A 117 7.87 14.84 13.16
N GLN A 118 9.15 14.74 12.80
CA GLN A 118 10.23 14.74 13.79
C GLN A 118 10.25 16.04 14.60
N SER A 119 10.03 17.19 13.94
CA SER A 119 10.02 18.49 14.58
C SER A 119 8.85 18.67 15.54
N ILE A 120 7.63 18.28 15.15
CA ILE A 120 6.44 18.42 16.02
C ILE A 120 6.48 17.43 17.18
N GLN A 121 7.06 16.24 16.98
CA GLN A 121 7.26 15.26 18.05
C GLN A 121 8.17 15.80 19.15
N ARG A 122 9.26 16.51 18.80
CA ARG A 122 10.14 17.18 19.78
C ARG A 122 9.46 18.30 20.58
N GLN A 123 8.30 18.75 20.14
CA GLN A 123 7.50 19.80 20.80
C GLN A 123 6.29 19.21 21.55
N ASP A 124 6.24 17.89 21.73
CA ASP A 124 5.13 17.17 22.36
C ASP A 124 3.77 17.48 21.73
N ILE A 125 3.73 17.78 20.43
CA ILE A 125 2.48 17.96 19.70
C ILE A 125 1.88 16.56 19.48
N PRO A 126 0.64 16.29 19.93
CA PRO A 126 0.06 14.95 19.93
C PRO A 126 -0.49 14.57 18.56
N PHE A 127 0.32 14.72 17.51
CA PHE A 127 -0.01 14.31 16.15
C PHE A 127 0.79 13.06 15.80
N MET A 128 0.08 12.01 15.38
CA MET A 128 0.65 10.72 15.00
C MET A 128 0.58 10.56 13.49
N LEU A 129 1.65 10.01 12.90
CA LEU A 129 1.70 9.63 11.50
C LEU A 129 1.60 8.11 11.37
N VAL A 130 0.65 7.65 10.55
CA VAL A 130 0.49 6.23 10.18
C VAL A 130 0.63 6.12 8.67
N LEU A 131 1.57 5.29 8.22
CA LEU A 131 1.82 5.05 6.80
C LEU A 131 1.55 3.58 6.50
N ALA A 132 0.66 3.31 5.55
CA ALA A 132 0.42 1.99 5.00
C ALA A 132 0.86 1.96 3.54
N GLY A 133 1.37 0.82 3.09
CA GLY A 133 1.86 0.66 1.73
C GLY A 133 2.58 -0.65 1.51
N LEU A 134 3.07 -0.83 0.28
CA LEU A 134 3.84 -2.02 -0.10
C LEU A 134 5.15 -2.15 0.71
N PRO A 135 5.74 -3.35 0.81
CA PRO A 135 7.02 -3.56 1.51
C PRO A 135 8.18 -2.66 1.03
N THR A 136 8.06 -2.09 -0.18
CA THR A 136 9.00 -1.12 -0.75
C THR A 136 8.97 0.26 -0.06
N LEU A 137 7.94 0.57 0.73
CA LEU A 137 7.86 1.80 1.52
C LEU A 137 8.98 1.90 2.55
N PHE A 138 9.25 0.82 3.28
CA PHE A 138 10.22 0.87 4.38
C PHE A 138 11.65 1.18 3.89
N PRO A 139 12.17 0.61 2.79
CA PRO A 139 13.40 1.08 2.15
C PRO A 139 13.38 2.58 1.80
N LYS A 140 12.29 3.08 1.21
CA LYS A 140 12.17 4.50 0.83
C LYS A 140 12.25 5.44 2.04
N LEU A 141 11.65 5.05 3.17
CA LEU A 141 11.74 5.81 4.43
C LEU A 141 13.20 5.95 4.89
N VAL A 142 13.96 4.85 4.88
CA VAL A 142 15.37 4.83 5.29
C VAL A 142 16.26 5.63 4.33
N GLU A 143 15.95 5.60 3.03
CA GLU A 143 16.66 6.38 2.02
C GLU A 143 16.40 7.88 2.15
N ALA A 144 15.15 8.28 2.42
CA ALA A 144 14.77 9.69 2.56
C ALA A 144 15.45 10.36 3.76
N ARG A 145 15.50 9.68 4.92
CA ARG A 145 16.10 10.25 6.13
C ARG A 145 16.91 9.24 6.94
N THR A 146 18.12 9.64 7.32
CA THR A 146 18.95 8.91 8.28
C THR A 146 18.18 8.74 9.59
N TYR A 147 18.12 7.50 10.09
CA TYR A 147 17.41 7.11 11.31
C TYR A 147 15.87 7.12 11.22
N ALA A 148 15.29 7.21 10.02
CA ALA A 148 13.84 7.11 9.85
C ALA A 148 13.27 5.80 10.44
N GLU A 149 14.05 4.71 10.46
CA GLU A 149 13.65 3.45 11.09
C GLU A 149 13.39 3.55 12.60
N ARG A 150 13.91 4.59 13.27
CA ARG A 150 13.65 4.86 14.69
C ARG A 150 12.42 5.73 14.93
N MET A 151 11.85 6.31 13.87
CA MET A 151 10.66 7.15 13.96
C MET A 151 9.36 6.34 13.95
N PHE A 152 9.41 5.08 13.50
CA PHE A 152 8.23 4.25 13.29
C PHE A 152 8.34 2.92 14.03
N GLU A 153 7.21 2.46 14.56
CA GLU A 153 6.98 1.05 14.80
C GLU A 153 6.47 0.44 13.50
N VAL A 154 7.27 -0.42 12.87
CA VAL A 154 6.90 -1.02 11.58
C VAL A 154 6.27 -2.41 11.80
N MET A 155 5.06 -2.55 11.27
CA MET A 155 4.28 -3.78 11.29
C MET A 155 4.19 -4.32 9.86
N PHE A 156 4.67 -5.54 9.66
CA PHE A 156 4.49 -6.26 8.40
C PHE A 156 3.24 -7.13 8.48
N LEU A 157 2.31 -6.92 7.56
CA LEU A 157 1.16 -7.79 7.37
C LEU A 157 1.53 -8.86 6.34
N ASP A 158 1.50 -10.11 6.77
CA ASP A 158 1.70 -11.26 5.90
C ASP A 158 0.35 -11.88 5.52
N ARG A 159 0.41 -12.97 4.75
CA ARG A 159 -0.75 -13.81 4.42
C ARG A 159 -1.40 -14.34 5.69
N LEU A 160 -2.71 -14.58 5.60
CA LEU A 160 -3.45 -15.21 6.66
C LEU A 160 -2.90 -16.64 6.87
N ASN A 161 -2.72 -17.01 8.14
CA ASN A 161 -2.46 -18.41 8.47
C ASN A 161 -3.71 -19.27 8.19
N ALA A 162 -3.60 -20.58 8.38
CA ALA A 162 -4.70 -21.49 8.09
C ALA A 162 -5.98 -21.17 8.89
N GLU A 163 -5.85 -20.84 10.18
CA GLU A 163 -6.98 -20.54 11.05
C GLU A 163 -7.66 -19.22 10.66
N ASP A 164 -6.87 -18.17 10.43
CA ASP A 164 -7.37 -16.87 9.98
C ASP A 164 -8.01 -16.96 8.58
N SER A 165 -7.45 -17.80 7.70
CA SER A 165 -8.03 -18.07 6.38
C SER A 165 -9.39 -18.75 6.49
N ARG A 166 -9.52 -19.76 7.35
CA ARG A 166 -10.79 -20.43 7.63
C ARG A 166 -11.81 -19.45 8.21
N MET A 167 -11.42 -18.61 9.16
CA MET A 167 -12.28 -17.55 9.69
C MET A 167 -12.72 -16.56 8.61
N ALA A 168 -11.83 -16.17 7.69
CA ALA A 168 -12.14 -15.26 6.59
C ALA A 168 -13.15 -15.85 5.59
N ILE A 169 -13.22 -17.18 5.48
CA ILE A 169 -14.20 -17.90 4.66
C ILE A 169 -15.54 -18.06 5.40
N LEU A 170 -15.49 -18.51 6.65
CA LEU A 170 -16.67 -18.95 7.40
C LEU A 170 -17.47 -17.80 8.02
N LYS A 171 -16.81 -16.78 8.59
CA LYS A 171 -17.51 -15.66 9.27
C LYS A 171 -18.47 -14.91 8.34
N PRO A 172 -18.11 -14.59 7.07
CA PRO A 172 -19.03 -13.90 6.18
C PRO A 172 -20.32 -14.69 5.86
N ILE A 173 -20.25 -16.02 5.89
CA ILE A 173 -21.36 -16.90 5.51
C ILE A 173 -22.08 -17.53 6.72
N GLU A 174 -21.67 -17.23 7.95
CA GLU A 174 -22.23 -17.83 9.18
C GLU A 174 -23.76 -17.67 9.27
N ASN A 175 -24.29 -16.56 8.75
CA ASN A 175 -25.73 -16.26 8.71
C ASN A 175 -26.35 -16.40 7.30
N CYS A 176 -25.65 -17.05 6.36
CA CYS A 176 -26.12 -17.27 5.01
C CYS A 176 -26.80 -18.65 4.86
N PRO A 177 -27.83 -18.78 4.00
CA PRO A 177 -28.45 -20.07 3.72
C PRO A 177 -27.49 -21.07 3.04
N ALA A 178 -26.55 -20.56 2.23
CA ALA A 178 -25.52 -21.36 1.61
C ALA A 178 -24.34 -21.54 2.58
N GLN A 179 -23.83 -22.76 2.67
CA GLN A 179 -22.71 -23.13 3.54
C GLN A 179 -21.69 -23.92 2.72
N PHE A 180 -20.41 -23.69 2.97
CA PHE A 180 -19.36 -24.52 2.39
C PHE A 180 -19.16 -25.78 3.24
N SER A 181 -18.88 -26.91 2.57
CA SER A 181 -18.42 -28.11 3.26
C SER A 181 -17.01 -27.90 3.84
N GLU A 182 -16.67 -28.65 4.88
CA GLU A 182 -15.31 -28.63 5.46
C GLU A 182 -14.21 -28.87 4.41
N SER A 183 -14.44 -29.83 3.51
CA SER A 183 -13.51 -30.10 2.41
C SER A 183 -13.42 -28.92 1.43
N GLY A 184 -14.53 -28.22 1.17
CA GLY A 184 -14.57 -27.00 0.36
C GLY A 184 -13.73 -25.88 0.97
N VAL A 185 -13.86 -25.66 2.28
CA VAL A 185 -13.09 -24.66 3.02
C VAL A 185 -11.59 -24.97 2.95
N ASP A 186 -11.19 -26.22 3.20
CA ASP A 186 -9.78 -26.63 3.15
C ASP A 186 -9.19 -26.48 1.74
N MET A 187 -9.98 -26.80 0.72
CA MET A 187 -9.61 -26.61 -0.68
C MET A 187 -9.39 -25.12 -1.01
N ILE A 188 -10.28 -24.23 -0.57
CA ILE A 188 -10.15 -22.79 -0.78
C ILE A 188 -8.94 -22.23 -0.03
N CYS A 189 -8.73 -22.63 1.21
CA CYS A 189 -7.55 -22.25 2.00
C CYS A 189 -6.25 -22.62 1.28
N SER A 190 -6.15 -23.86 0.81
CA SER A 190 -4.95 -24.36 0.10
C SER A 190 -4.73 -23.66 -1.24
N ALA A 191 -5.80 -23.46 -2.02
CA ALA A 191 -5.73 -22.87 -3.35
C ALA A 191 -5.42 -21.38 -3.33
N SER A 192 -5.98 -20.64 -2.36
CA SER A 192 -5.76 -19.20 -2.19
C SER A 192 -4.39 -18.85 -1.60
N GLY A 193 -3.76 -19.80 -0.90
CA GLY A 193 -2.47 -19.60 -0.26
C GLY A 193 -2.49 -18.55 0.86
N GLY A 194 -3.65 -18.32 1.50
CA GLY A 194 -3.81 -17.37 2.60
C GLY A 194 -3.87 -15.90 2.17
N TYR A 195 -3.90 -15.59 0.87
CA TYR A 195 -3.98 -14.21 0.39
C TYR A 195 -5.43 -13.71 0.43
N PRO A 196 -5.76 -12.64 1.18
CA PRO A 196 -7.15 -12.23 1.42
C PRO A 196 -7.99 -12.04 0.16
N TYR A 197 -7.44 -11.36 -0.85
CA TYR A 197 -8.15 -11.16 -2.13
C TYR A 197 -8.41 -12.48 -2.86
N PHE A 198 -7.48 -13.45 -2.83
CA PHE A 198 -7.72 -14.75 -3.45
C PHE A 198 -8.73 -15.57 -2.67
N ILE A 199 -8.71 -15.52 -1.33
CA ILE A 199 -9.77 -16.15 -0.51
C ILE A 199 -11.14 -15.62 -0.95
N GLN A 200 -11.29 -14.31 -1.04
CA GLN A 200 -12.52 -13.67 -1.51
C GLN A 200 -12.90 -14.09 -2.94
N PHE A 201 -11.93 -14.12 -3.86
CA PHE A 201 -12.14 -14.54 -5.24
C PHE A 201 -12.63 -15.99 -5.31
N PHE A 202 -11.97 -16.91 -4.61
CA PHE A 202 -12.35 -18.32 -4.57
C PHE A 202 -13.74 -18.52 -3.93
N CYS A 203 -14.05 -17.81 -2.84
CA CYS A 203 -15.36 -17.87 -2.20
C CYS A 203 -16.47 -17.35 -3.12
N HIS A 204 -16.24 -16.21 -3.78
CA HIS A 204 -17.20 -15.62 -4.71
C HIS A 204 -17.50 -16.56 -5.88
N GLU A 205 -16.47 -17.08 -6.54
CA GLU A 205 -16.63 -18.00 -7.67
C GLU A 205 -17.24 -19.34 -7.27
N ALA A 206 -16.95 -19.83 -6.05
CA ALA A 206 -17.56 -21.03 -5.50
C ALA A 206 -19.06 -20.81 -5.22
N TYR A 207 -19.42 -19.69 -4.61
CA TYR A 207 -20.81 -19.32 -4.31
C TYR A 207 -21.64 -19.13 -5.58
N ASP A 208 -21.11 -18.43 -6.58
CA ASP A 208 -21.81 -18.22 -7.86
C ASP A 208 -22.02 -19.54 -8.62
N SER A 209 -21.06 -20.46 -8.53
CA SER A 209 -21.19 -21.80 -9.13
C SER A 209 -22.26 -22.63 -8.42
N ASP A 210 -22.37 -22.52 -7.10
CA ASP A 210 -23.38 -23.22 -6.30
C ASP A 210 -24.80 -22.70 -6.59
N LEU A 211 -24.98 -21.38 -6.66
CA LEU A 211 -26.26 -20.78 -7.07
C LEU A 211 -26.75 -21.30 -8.43
N GLN A 212 -25.84 -21.42 -9.41
CA GLN A 212 -26.19 -22.00 -10.71
C GLN A 212 -26.60 -23.47 -10.57
N GLN A 213 -25.87 -24.28 -9.81
CA GLN A 213 -26.20 -25.70 -9.64
C GLN A 213 -27.53 -25.93 -8.93
N TYR A 214 -27.86 -25.08 -7.94
CA TYR A 214 -29.14 -25.08 -7.28
C TYR A 214 -30.29 -24.74 -8.25
N GLU A 215 -30.13 -23.72 -9.11
CA GLU A 215 -31.11 -23.41 -10.16
C GLU A 215 -31.34 -24.57 -11.15
N PHE A 216 -30.32 -25.40 -11.38
CA PHE A 216 -30.38 -26.54 -12.30
C PHE A 216 -30.64 -27.91 -11.63
N ASN A 217 -30.93 -27.96 -10.32
CA ASN A 217 -31.23 -29.21 -9.58
C ASN A 217 -30.11 -30.28 -9.69
N LEU A 218 -28.85 -29.86 -9.69
CA LEU A 218 -27.69 -30.76 -9.71
C LEU A 218 -27.27 -31.15 -8.29
N ASP A 219 -27.02 -32.45 -8.05
CA ASP A 219 -26.58 -32.96 -6.75
C ASP A 219 -25.22 -32.37 -6.33
N TYR A 220 -25.24 -31.58 -5.25
CA TYR A 220 -24.16 -31.08 -4.39
C TYR A 220 -22.93 -30.36 -5.02
N PRO A 221 -22.58 -29.17 -4.51
CA PRO A 221 -21.45 -28.38 -5.01
C PRO A 221 -20.12 -28.92 -4.50
N ASN A 222 -19.44 -29.74 -5.30
CA ASN A 222 -17.99 -29.84 -5.16
C ASN A 222 -17.37 -28.56 -5.74
N VAL A 223 -16.70 -27.77 -4.89
CA VAL A 223 -15.95 -26.57 -5.31
C VAL A 223 -14.95 -26.99 -6.39
N ARG A 224 -15.18 -26.53 -7.64
CA ARG A 224 -14.33 -26.85 -8.79
C ARG A 224 -13.10 -25.93 -8.80
N ILE A 225 -12.18 -26.17 -7.87
CA ILE A 225 -10.98 -25.33 -7.67
C ILE A 225 -10.19 -25.13 -8.97
N ASP A 226 -10.09 -26.15 -9.83
CA ASP A 226 -9.38 -26.03 -11.11
C ASP A 226 -10.05 -25.05 -12.07
N ASP A 227 -11.38 -25.00 -12.09
CA ASP A 227 -12.16 -24.08 -12.92
C ASP A 227 -11.98 -22.64 -12.42
N ILE A 228 -12.07 -22.46 -11.09
CA ILE A 228 -11.86 -21.16 -10.44
C ILE A 228 -10.42 -20.69 -10.62
N THR A 229 -9.44 -21.60 -10.54
CA THR A 229 -8.02 -21.28 -10.75
C THR A 229 -7.78 -20.81 -12.19
N ARG A 230 -8.41 -21.44 -13.18
CA ARG A 230 -8.32 -20.98 -14.58
C ARG A 230 -8.95 -19.60 -14.77
N LYS A 231 -10.07 -19.32 -14.08
CA LYS A 231 -10.66 -17.98 -14.05
C LYS A 231 -9.68 -16.97 -13.44
N LEU A 232 -9.08 -17.27 -12.29
CA LEU A 232 -8.06 -16.42 -11.64
C LEU A 232 -6.87 -16.16 -12.57
N ASP A 233 -6.39 -17.20 -13.26
CA ASP A 233 -5.31 -17.12 -14.25
C ASP A 233 -5.63 -16.11 -15.36
N SER A 234 -6.84 -16.18 -15.91
CA SER A 234 -7.30 -15.28 -16.98
C SER A 234 -7.62 -13.85 -16.50
N ALA A 235 -8.28 -13.72 -15.35
CA ALA A 235 -8.79 -12.45 -14.84
C ALA A 235 -7.72 -11.61 -14.14
N PHE A 236 -6.74 -12.25 -13.49
CA PHE A 236 -5.78 -11.56 -12.63
C PHE A 236 -4.34 -11.63 -13.16
N PHE A 237 -3.87 -12.78 -13.62
CA PHE A 237 -2.46 -12.96 -13.99
C PHE A 237 -2.14 -12.66 -15.46
N ALA A 238 -3.04 -12.99 -16.38
CA ALA A 238 -2.80 -12.88 -17.82
C ALA A 238 -2.38 -11.46 -18.27
N GLY A 239 -3.06 -10.42 -17.78
CA GLY A 239 -2.73 -9.03 -18.12
C GLY A 239 -1.32 -8.62 -17.67
N ARG A 240 -0.88 -9.07 -16.49
CA ARG A 240 0.47 -8.81 -15.98
C ARG A 240 1.52 -9.57 -16.78
N TRP A 241 1.24 -10.84 -17.09
CA TRP A 241 2.10 -11.70 -17.90
C TRP A 241 2.28 -11.21 -19.35
N ALA A 242 1.23 -10.59 -19.91
CA ALA A 242 1.25 -10.00 -21.25
C ALA A 242 2.29 -8.85 -21.38
N ARG A 243 2.59 -8.14 -20.29
CA ARG A 243 3.54 -7.01 -20.26
C ARG A 243 5.01 -7.46 -20.32
N ALA A 244 5.31 -8.71 -19.99
CA ALA A 244 6.68 -9.23 -20.04
C ALA A 244 7.07 -9.64 -21.46
N THR A 245 8.27 -9.25 -21.89
CA THR A 245 8.91 -9.76 -23.12
C THR A 245 9.16 -11.26 -23.02
N ASP A 246 9.33 -11.94 -24.15
CA ASP A 246 9.56 -13.40 -24.13
C ASP A 246 10.80 -13.80 -23.32
N ARG A 247 11.88 -13.02 -23.40
CA ARG A 247 13.08 -13.28 -22.59
C ARG A 247 12.83 -13.06 -21.09
N GLN A 248 12.02 -12.06 -20.72
CA GLN A 248 11.58 -11.87 -19.34
C GLN A 248 10.68 -13.02 -18.87
N ARG A 249 9.81 -13.56 -19.73
CA ARG A 249 8.98 -14.71 -19.41
C ARG A 249 9.81 -15.97 -19.13
N GLU A 250 10.84 -16.24 -19.93
CA GLU A 250 11.80 -17.33 -19.66
C GLU A 250 12.47 -17.14 -18.29
N LEU A 251 12.92 -15.92 -17.99
CA LEU A 251 13.55 -15.61 -16.72
C LEU A 251 12.59 -15.79 -15.53
N LEU A 252 11.35 -15.33 -15.65
CA LEU A 252 10.31 -15.49 -14.63
C LEU A 252 9.94 -16.97 -14.43
N TYR A 253 9.90 -17.76 -15.50
CA TYR A 253 9.72 -19.20 -15.41
C TYR A 253 10.87 -19.84 -14.62
N VAL A 254 12.12 -19.55 -14.95
CA VAL A 254 13.27 -20.07 -14.19
C VAL A 254 13.23 -19.61 -12.73
N ALA A 255 12.90 -18.34 -12.46
CA ALA A 255 12.74 -17.83 -11.10
C ALA A 255 11.64 -18.60 -10.33
N SER A 256 10.54 -18.96 -10.99
CA SER A 256 9.48 -19.78 -10.40
C SER A 256 9.93 -21.21 -10.05
N LEU A 257 11.00 -21.72 -10.67
CA LEU A 257 11.57 -23.04 -10.33
C LEU A 257 12.56 -22.98 -9.16
N VAL A 258 13.13 -21.80 -8.92
CA VAL A 258 14.04 -21.54 -7.79
C VAL A 258 13.27 -21.24 -6.52
N GLN A 259 12.13 -20.54 -6.66
CA GLN A 259 11.30 -20.15 -5.55
C GLN A 259 10.68 -21.36 -4.83
N VAL A 260 10.83 -21.40 -3.50
CA VAL A 260 10.20 -22.37 -2.62
C VAL A 260 9.06 -21.68 -1.87
N ASP A 261 7.86 -22.28 -1.86
CA ASP A 261 6.67 -21.83 -1.10
C ASP A 261 6.34 -20.33 -1.21
N ASP A 262 6.39 -19.80 -2.43
CA ASP A 262 6.22 -18.37 -2.73
C ASP A 262 7.22 -17.42 -2.00
N GLY A 263 8.37 -17.95 -1.57
CA GLY A 263 9.43 -17.22 -0.88
C GLY A 263 10.33 -16.37 -1.80
N GLU A 264 11.53 -16.04 -1.32
CA GLU A 264 12.48 -15.17 -2.02
C GLU A 264 13.49 -15.96 -2.87
N PHE A 265 14.09 -15.29 -3.85
CA PHE A 265 15.16 -15.79 -4.72
C PHE A 265 16.17 -14.68 -5.08
N THR A 266 17.40 -15.06 -5.41
CA THR A 266 18.48 -14.13 -5.79
C THR A 266 18.82 -14.21 -7.28
N PRO A 267 19.38 -13.13 -7.87
CA PRO A 267 19.89 -13.18 -9.25
C PRO A 267 20.91 -14.30 -9.47
N GLN A 268 21.71 -14.65 -8.45
CA GLN A 268 22.73 -15.70 -8.52
C GLN A 268 22.10 -17.09 -8.60
N GLU A 269 21.11 -17.39 -7.75
CA GLU A 269 20.38 -18.66 -7.80
C GLU A 269 19.64 -18.82 -9.13
N VAL A 270 18.98 -17.75 -9.60
CA VAL A 270 18.31 -17.76 -10.91
C VAL A 270 19.33 -17.96 -12.03
N ALA A 271 20.48 -17.27 -12.01
CA ALA A 271 21.53 -17.45 -13.01
C ALA A 271 22.03 -18.90 -13.06
N ALA A 272 22.26 -19.52 -11.91
CA ALA A 272 22.65 -20.94 -11.84
C ALA A 272 21.57 -21.82 -12.48
N LYS A 273 20.31 -21.60 -12.15
CA LYS A 273 19.18 -22.38 -12.69
C LYS A 273 18.99 -22.17 -14.20
N THR A 274 19.28 -20.98 -14.74
CA THR A 274 19.22 -20.76 -16.20
C THR A 274 20.19 -21.65 -16.97
N LYS A 275 21.34 -22.02 -16.38
CA LYS A 275 22.31 -22.91 -17.03
C LYS A 275 21.81 -24.34 -17.13
N GLU A 276 20.92 -24.76 -16.23
CA GLU A 276 20.33 -26.10 -16.22
C GLU A 276 19.12 -26.20 -17.16
N VAL A 277 18.31 -25.14 -17.22
CA VAL A 277 16.97 -25.20 -17.81
C VAL A 277 16.90 -24.57 -19.21
N LEU A 278 17.73 -23.57 -19.51
CA LEU A 278 17.68 -22.82 -20.77
C LEU A 278 18.83 -23.20 -21.70
N ALA A 279 18.54 -23.34 -23.00
CA ALA A 279 19.57 -23.53 -24.02
C ALA A 279 20.55 -22.34 -24.11
N LYS A 280 20.06 -21.12 -23.84
CA LYS A 280 20.87 -19.91 -23.75
C LYS A 280 20.79 -19.34 -22.32
N PRO A 281 21.81 -19.56 -21.46
CA PRO A 281 21.83 -19.04 -20.09
C PRO A 281 21.75 -17.51 -20.04
N ILE A 282 21.32 -16.95 -18.91
CA ILE A 282 21.27 -15.49 -18.68
C ILE A 282 22.31 -15.13 -17.63
N SER A 283 23.14 -14.12 -17.91
CA SER A 283 24.16 -13.66 -16.96
C SER A 283 23.54 -12.93 -15.76
N PRO A 284 24.17 -12.95 -14.56
CA PRO A 284 23.65 -12.22 -13.39
C PRO A 284 23.39 -10.72 -13.62
N SER A 285 24.23 -10.07 -14.43
CA SER A 285 24.06 -8.65 -14.79
C SER A 285 22.78 -8.41 -15.60
N GLN A 286 22.54 -9.23 -16.64
CA GLN A 286 21.31 -9.17 -17.42
C GLN A 286 20.07 -9.49 -16.58
N ILE A 287 20.16 -10.47 -15.67
CA ILE A 287 19.08 -10.79 -14.74
C ILE A 287 18.75 -9.58 -13.87
N SER A 288 19.76 -8.89 -13.35
CA SER A 288 19.56 -7.72 -12.49
C SER A 288 18.89 -6.57 -13.23
N GLN A 289 19.27 -6.33 -14.49
CA GLN A 289 18.62 -5.34 -15.36
C GLN A 289 17.15 -5.71 -15.65
N MET A 290 16.90 -6.97 -16.01
CA MET A 290 15.54 -7.47 -16.28
C MET A 290 14.67 -7.43 -15.01
N PHE A 291 15.24 -7.77 -13.86
CA PHE A 291 14.55 -7.68 -12.57
C PHE A 291 14.15 -6.26 -12.20
N SER A 292 14.97 -5.25 -12.53
CA SER A 292 14.57 -3.84 -12.39
C SER A 292 13.30 -3.57 -13.20
N THR A 293 13.33 -3.85 -14.50
CA THR A 293 12.17 -3.60 -15.39
C THR A 293 10.93 -4.42 -15.01
N LEU A 294 11.12 -5.63 -14.49
CA LEU A 294 10.04 -6.48 -13.99
C LEU A 294 9.48 -5.99 -12.66
N SER A 295 10.31 -5.33 -11.84
CA SER A 295 9.86 -4.66 -10.62
C SER A 295 8.99 -3.46 -10.96
N ASP A 296 9.41 -2.66 -11.93
CA ASP A 296 8.62 -1.52 -12.44
C ASP A 296 7.30 -1.97 -13.09
N ALA A 297 7.30 -3.16 -13.70
CA ALA A 297 6.09 -3.77 -14.24
C ALA A 297 5.17 -4.40 -13.17
N GLY A 298 5.61 -4.47 -11.90
CA GLY A 298 4.85 -5.06 -10.80
C GLY A 298 4.72 -6.58 -10.86
N LEU A 299 5.69 -7.27 -11.47
CA LEU A 299 5.73 -8.74 -11.55
C LEU A 299 6.58 -9.35 -10.43
N ILE A 300 7.61 -8.65 -10.00
CA ILE A 300 8.44 -8.98 -8.85
C ILE A 300 8.66 -7.73 -8.00
N TYR A 301 9.23 -7.87 -6.81
CA TYR A 301 9.76 -6.74 -6.06
C TYR A 301 11.09 -7.13 -5.42
N LYS A 302 11.92 -6.11 -5.17
CA LYS A 302 13.23 -6.27 -4.53
C LYS A 302 13.11 -6.02 -3.03
N ASN A 303 13.63 -6.94 -2.22
CA ASN A 303 13.84 -6.76 -0.79
C ASN A 303 15.26 -6.23 -0.50
N ARG A 304 15.50 -5.78 0.74
CA ARG A 304 16.68 -5.05 1.21
C ARG A 304 18.03 -5.77 1.00
N HIS A 305 18.02 -7.10 0.88
CA HIS A 305 19.23 -7.92 0.78
C HIS A 305 19.59 -8.34 -0.65
N GLY A 306 19.05 -7.66 -1.68
CA GLY A 306 19.26 -8.06 -3.08
C GLY A 306 18.51 -9.34 -3.45
N LYS A 307 17.61 -9.78 -2.57
CA LYS A 307 16.63 -10.84 -2.80
C LYS A 307 15.39 -10.27 -3.47
N TYR A 308 14.70 -11.10 -4.23
CA TYR A 308 13.50 -10.76 -4.97
C TYR A 308 12.41 -11.78 -4.64
N ALA A 309 11.16 -11.35 -4.73
CA ALA A 309 9.99 -12.23 -4.67
C ALA A 309 8.99 -11.80 -5.74
N PHE A 310 8.07 -12.70 -6.10
CA PHE A 310 6.95 -12.33 -6.96
C PHE A 310 6.06 -11.30 -6.26
N ALA A 311 5.54 -10.35 -7.03
CA ALA A 311 4.75 -9.24 -6.48
C ALA A 311 3.40 -9.67 -5.89
N VAL A 312 2.88 -10.82 -6.33
CA VAL A 312 1.61 -11.37 -5.83
C VAL A 312 1.80 -12.87 -5.57
N PRO A 313 1.17 -13.42 -4.51
CA PRO A 313 1.08 -14.86 -4.29
C PRO A 313 0.60 -15.63 -5.53
N LEU A 314 0.91 -16.93 -5.60
CA LEU A 314 0.50 -17.84 -6.68
C LEU A 314 1.00 -17.50 -8.10
N LEU A 315 1.63 -16.33 -8.33
CA LEU A 315 2.13 -15.94 -9.65
C LEU A 315 3.16 -16.95 -10.18
N GLY A 316 4.04 -17.46 -9.31
CA GLY A 316 4.97 -18.53 -9.67
C GLY A 316 4.25 -19.81 -10.13
N ARG A 317 3.15 -20.20 -9.46
CA ARG A 317 2.32 -21.35 -9.85
C ARG A 317 1.64 -21.11 -11.20
N PHE A 318 1.08 -19.92 -11.42
CA PHE A 318 0.51 -19.51 -12.71
C PHE A 318 1.55 -19.60 -13.83
N ILE A 319 2.75 -19.07 -13.62
CA ILE A 319 3.82 -19.08 -14.63
C ILE A 319 4.18 -20.52 -15.01
N ARG A 320 4.33 -21.42 -14.03
CA ARG A 320 4.63 -22.84 -14.30
C ARG A 320 3.52 -23.52 -15.11
N ARG A 321 2.25 -23.31 -14.75
CA ARG A 321 1.10 -23.83 -15.50
C ARG A 321 1.08 -23.33 -16.94
N ASN A 322 1.26 -22.01 -17.13
CA ASN A 322 1.23 -21.40 -18.46
C ASN A 322 2.42 -21.82 -19.33
N TRP A 323 3.59 -22.03 -18.73
CA TRP A 323 4.78 -22.48 -19.44
C TRP A 323 4.68 -23.91 -19.97
N GLN A 324 4.02 -24.81 -19.22
CA GLN A 324 3.82 -26.20 -19.64
C GLN A 324 2.81 -26.37 -20.79
N GLN A 325 2.00 -25.34 -21.07
CA GLN A 325 1.01 -25.36 -22.15
C GLN A 325 1.57 -24.83 -23.49
N ARG A 326 2.81 -24.33 -23.51
CA ARG A 326 3.55 -23.93 -24.72
C ARG A 326 4.33 -25.09 -25.30
#